data_AF-A0A1F9E4S4-F1
#
_entry.id   AF-A0A1F9E4S4-F1
#
_cell.length_a   1.000
_cell.length_b   1.000
_cell.length_c   1.000
_cell.angle_alpha   90.00
_cell.angle_beta   90.00
_cell.angle_gamma   90.00
#
_symmetry.space_group_name_H-M   'P 1'
#
loop_
_entity.id
_entity.type
_entity.pdbx_description
1 polymer ?
#
loop_
_entity_poly.entity_id
_entity_poly.type
_entity_poly.pdbx_seq_one_letter_code
_entity_poly.pdbx_strand_id
1 'polypeptide(L)'
;MSQIARCILLRYKKITLNIMQFLKNFFWRWIFPLVLALVLYPYMLTIRIQLLQQTPEGLKHFKRDRKKSYIYAHWHEDIPILALRYAFRGFVSMASRSKDGELIARLLTLLGIKMVRGSTRHFGPETLEQILNAMRGRDLAFAVDGPKGPRHEVKPGVTYIAHKGHYSIIPVACNAKHKFVFHKSWDHMWFPIPFSKAVIICGEPIEFDGDLQRSLQTLKNQAQEFFLF
;
A
#
# COMPACT_ATOMS: atom_id res chain seq x y z
N MET A 1 26.71 -24.61 -44.59
CA MET A 1 25.41 -24.89 -43.93
C MET A 1 24.28 -24.50 -44.86
N SER A 2 23.28 -25.37 -45.10
CA SER A 2 22.18 -25.08 -46.03
C SER A 2 21.24 -23.98 -45.50
N GLN A 3 20.63 -23.22 -46.41
CA GLN A 3 19.67 -22.14 -46.10
C GLN A 3 18.50 -22.64 -45.23
N ILE A 4 18.12 -23.92 -45.39
CA ILE A 4 17.08 -24.63 -44.63
C ILE A 4 17.50 -24.81 -43.16
N ALA A 5 18.74 -25.25 -42.89
CA ALA A 5 19.24 -25.42 -41.53
C ALA A 5 19.27 -24.10 -40.75
N ARG A 6 19.60 -22.98 -41.43
CA ARG A 6 19.57 -21.63 -40.83
C ARG A 6 18.16 -21.18 -40.48
N CYS A 7 17.16 -21.48 -41.33
CA CYS A 7 15.75 -21.16 -41.05
C CYS A 7 15.19 -21.95 -39.87
N ILE A 8 15.52 -23.25 -39.76
CA ILE A 8 15.10 -24.09 -38.62
C ILE A 8 15.71 -23.59 -37.31
N LEU A 9 17.00 -23.26 -37.30
CA LEU A 9 17.69 -22.69 -36.13
C LEU A 9 17.10 -21.35 -35.68
N LEU A 10 16.77 -20.46 -36.62
CA LEU A 10 16.14 -19.16 -36.30
C LEU A 10 14.73 -19.33 -35.76
N ARG A 11 13.94 -20.26 -36.33
CA ARG A 11 12.59 -20.58 -35.85
C ARG A 11 12.65 -21.22 -34.46
N TYR A 12 13.58 -22.14 -34.23
CA TYR A 12 13.82 -22.75 -32.93
C TYR A 12 14.24 -21.70 -31.89
N LYS A 13 15.22 -20.84 -32.19
CA LYS A 13 15.62 -19.72 -31.32
C LYS A 13 14.47 -18.78 -30.99
N LYS A 14 13.59 -18.47 -31.96
CA LYS A 14 12.43 -17.60 -31.75
C LYS A 14 11.37 -18.26 -30.85
N ILE A 15 11.14 -19.57 -31.02
CA ILE A 15 10.23 -20.35 -30.17
C ILE A 15 10.78 -20.44 -28.75
N THR A 16 12.06 -20.76 -28.56
CA THR A 16 12.66 -20.83 -27.22
C THR A 16 12.68 -19.47 -26.54
N LEU A 17 12.97 -18.38 -27.25
CA LEU A 17 12.90 -17.02 -26.71
C LEU A 17 11.47 -16.67 -26.27
N ASN A 18 10.46 -17.01 -27.08
CA ASN A 18 9.05 -16.78 -26.74
C ASN A 18 8.60 -17.62 -25.53
N ILE A 19 9.02 -18.88 -25.44
CA ILE A 19 8.74 -19.76 -24.29
C ILE A 19 9.42 -19.21 -23.04
N MET A 20 10.70 -18.83 -23.11
CA MET A 20 11.42 -18.23 -21.98
C MET A 20 10.76 -16.93 -21.52
N GLN A 21 10.34 -16.07 -22.44
CA GLN A 21 9.64 -14.82 -22.12
C GLN A 21 8.26 -15.11 -21.49
N PHE A 22 7.55 -16.11 -21.99
CA PHE A 22 6.28 -16.57 -21.42
C PHE A 22 6.48 -17.11 -20.00
N LEU A 23 7.44 -18.01 -19.78
CA LEU A 23 7.76 -18.56 -18.46
C LEU A 23 8.21 -17.48 -17.49
N LYS A 24 9.03 -16.52 -17.93
CA LYS A 24 9.43 -15.36 -17.13
C LYS A 24 8.19 -14.53 -16.75
N ASN A 25 7.34 -14.19 -17.70
CA ASN A 25 6.12 -13.43 -17.43
C ASN A 25 5.17 -14.19 -16.49
N PHE A 26 5.03 -15.51 -16.68
CA PHE A 26 4.22 -16.37 -15.82
C PHE A 26 4.77 -16.38 -14.38
N PHE A 27 6.07 -16.59 -14.23
CA PHE A 27 6.74 -16.58 -12.92
C PHE A 27 6.54 -15.24 -12.20
N TRP A 28 6.86 -14.12 -12.85
CA TRP A 28 6.71 -12.79 -12.26
C TRP A 28 5.26 -12.42 -11.94
N ARG A 29 4.30 -12.98 -12.69
CA ARG A 29 2.87 -12.70 -12.53
C ARG A 29 2.20 -13.57 -11.47
N TRP A 30 2.68 -14.78 -11.23
CA TRP A 30 1.98 -15.75 -10.37
C TRP A 30 2.82 -16.27 -9.22
N ILE A 31 4.06 -16.69 -9.50
CA ILE A 31 4.91 -17.35 -8.50
C ILE A 31 5.58 -16.31 -7.60
N PHE A 32 6.16 -15.26 -8.19
CA PHE A 32 6.90 -14.26 -7.42
C PHE A 32 6.03 -13.53 -6.37
N PRO A 33 4.82 -13.03 -6.66
CA PRO A 33 3.98 -12.39 -5.65
C PRO A 33 3.55 -13.35 -4.54
N LEU A 34 3.32 -14.63 -4.88
CA LEU A 34 2.96 -15.67 -3.92
C LEU A 34 4.11 -15.95 -2.95
N VAL A 35 5.31 -16.23 -3.48
CA VAL A 35 6.51 -16.44 -2.66
C VAL A 35 6.79 -15.21 -1.81
N LEU A 36 6.68 -14.02 -2.38
CA LEU A 36 6.88 -12.77 -1.64
C LEU A 36 5.87 -12.60 -0.50
N ALA A 37 4.58 -12.91 -0.72
CA ALA A 37 3.57 -12.90 0.35
C ALA A 37 3.90 -13.91 1.45
N LEU A 38 4.30 -15.13 1.08
CA LEU A 38 4.67 -16.21 2.02
C LEU A 38 5.92 -15.88 2.84
N VAL A 39 6.82 -15.03 2.34
CA VAL A 39 8.00 -14.55 3.07
C VAL A 39 7.66 -13.34 3.93
N LEU A 40 6.97 -12.33 3.38
CA LEU A 40 6.68 -11.07 4.07
C LEU A 40 5.68 -11.23 5.21
N TYR A 41 4.70 -12.14 5.08
CA TYR A 41 3.70 -12.36 6.12
C TYR A 41 4.30 -12.88 7.44
N PRO A 42 5.08 -13.98 7.48
CA PRO A 42 5.73 -14.44 8.70
C PRO A 42 6.86 -13.50 9.14
N TYR A 43 7.54 -12.82 8.21
CA TYR A 43 8.53 -11.80 8.55
C TYR A 43 7.98 -10.75 9.52
N MET A 44 6.71 -10.37 9.36
CA MET A 44 6.06 -9.40 10.24
C MET A 44 5.79 -9.91 11.65
N LEU A 45 5.74 -11.23 11.85
CA LEU A 45 5.66 -11.82 13.19
C LEU A 45 6.95 -11.57 13.97
N THR A 46 8.06 -11.29 13.29
CA THR A 46 9.32 -10.91 13.97
C THR A 46 9.29 -9.48 14.49
N ILE A 47 8.42 -8.62 13.96
CA ILE A 47 8.36 -7.20 14.31
C ILE A 47 7.41 -6.98 15.47
N ARG A 48 7.90 -6.34 16.54
CA ARG A 48 7.07 -6.00 17.71
C ARG A 48 6.36 -4.67 17.45
N ILE A 49 5.13 -4.74 16.96
CA ILE A 49 4.32 -3.55 16.66
C ILE A 49 3.58 -3.07 17.91
N GLN A 50 3.81 -1.83 18.29
CA GLN A 50 3.01 -1.08 19.26
C GLN A 50 2.04 -0.18 18.51
N LEU A 51 0.75 -0.34 18.80
CA LEU A 51 -0.30 0.51 18.25
C LEU A 51 -0.64 1.58 19.28
N LEU A 52 -0.30 2.84 18.98
CA LEU A 52 -0.72 3.98 19.77
C LEU A 52 -1.92 4.64 19.10
N GLN A 53 -2.83 5.12 19.92
CA GLN A 53 -4.04 5.80 19.46
C GLN A 53 -4.25 7.03 20.34
N GLN A 54 -4.60 8.15 19.72
CA GLN A 54 -4.83 9.40 20.45
C GLN A 54 -6.16 9.38 21.22
N THR A 55 -7.17 8.62 20.76
CA THR A 55 -8.44 8.42 21.49
C THR A 55 -8.95 6.98 21.53
N PRO A 56 -9.84 6.67 22.50
CA PRO A 56 -10.62 5.42 22.56
C PRO A 56 -11.53 5.17 21.33
N GLU A 57 -11.95 6.20 20.59
CA GLU A 57 -12.71 6.07 19.34
C GLU A 57 -11.89 5.39 18.23
N GLY A 58 -10.56 5.52 18.25
CA GLY A 58 -9.66 4.79 17.37
C GLY A 58 -9.75 3.26 17.53
N LEU A 59 -10.16 2.77 18.71
CA LEU A 59 -10.24 1.34 19.03
C LEU A 59 -11.47 0.67 18.42
N LYS A 60 -12.50 1.45 18.06
CA LYS A 60 -13.72 0.90 17.47
C LYS A 60 -13.56 0.55 15.99
N HIS A 61 -12.56 1.10 15.29
CA HIS A 61 -12.39 0.91 13.84
C HIS A 61 -11.60 -0.33 13.45
N PHE A 62 -10.70 -0.81 14.32
CA PHE A 62 -10.12 -2.16 14.16
C PHE A 62 -10.96 -3.27 14.80
N LYS A 63 -12.02 -2.90 15.54
CA LYS A 63 -13.04 -3.83 16.02
C LYS A 63 -14.13 -3.95 14.96
N ARG A 64 -14.52 -5.19 14.69
CA ARG A 64 -15.39 -5.65 13.61
C ARG A 64 -16.88 -5.26 13.83
N ASP A 65 -17.15 -4.11 14.45
CA ASP A 65 -18.50 -3.59 14.69
C ASP A 65 -18.85 -2.59 13.57
N ARG A 66 -19.29 -3.16 12.44
CA ARG A 66 -19.22 -2.56 11.10
C ARG A 66 -20.42 -1.65 10.77
N LYS A 67 -20.58 -0.56 11.51
CA LYS A 67 -21.58 0.48 11.15
C LYS A 67 -21.01 1.56 10.23
N LYS A 68 -19.69 1.83 10.26
CA LYS A 68 -19.03 2.88 9.47
C LYS A 68 -17.67 2.42 8.93
N SER A 69 -17.28 2.94 7.78
CA SER A 69 -15.99 2.71 7.12
C SER A 69 -15.17 4.01 7.09
N TYR A 70 -13.86 3.90 7.09
CA TYR A 70 -12.95 5.04 7.24
C TYR A 70 -11.87 5.06 6.15
N ILE A 71 -11.27 6.23 5.96
CA ILE A 71 -10.11 6.41 5.09
C ILE A 71 -8.87 6.54 5.95
N TYR A 72 -8.03 5.50 5.97
CA TYR A 72 -6.73 5.50 6.64
C TYR A 72 -5.68 6.18 5.74
N ALA A 73 -5.50 7.47 5.98
CA ALA A 73 -4.54 8.32 5.29
C ALA A 73 -3.13 8.13 5.87
N HIS A 74 -2.14 7.88 5.02
CA HIS A 74 -0.76 7.68 5.43
C HIS A 74 0.21 8.19 4.34
N TRP A 75 1.48 8.34 4.69
CA TRP A 75 2.54 8.64 3.74
C TRP A 75 2.95 7.40 2.95
N HIS A 76 3.40 7.58 1.69
CA HIS A 76 3.84 6.48 0.83
C HIS A 76 4.92 5.61 1.50
N GLU A 77 5.80 6.24 2.27
CA GLU A 77 6.93 5.58 2.91
C GLU A 77 6.53 4.51 3.93
N ASP A 78 5.33 4.62 4.50
CA ASP A 78 4.79 3.74 5.53
C ASP A 78 4.02 2.54 4.93
N ILE A 79 3.84 2.49 3.61
CA ILE A 79 3.14 1.38 2.91
C ILE A 79 3.68 0.00 3.30
N PRO A 80 5.00 -0.26 3.35
CA PRO A 80 5.53 -1.57 3.71
C PRO A 80 4.97 -2.16 5.00
N ILE A 81 4.99 -1.38 6.08
CA ILE A 81 4.52 -1.83 7.40
C ILE A 81 2.99 -1.86 7.46
N LEU A 82 2.34 -0.88 6.84
CA LEU A 82 0.88 -0.75 6.86
C LEU A 82 0.19 -1.82 6.01
N ALA A 83 0.71 -2.15 4.83
CA ALA A 83 0.18 -3.21 3.98
C ALA A 83 0.06 -4.54 4.73
N LEU A 84 1.10 -4.88 5.49
CA LEU A 84 1.12 -6.10 6.28
C LEU A 84 0.23 -6.00 7.53
N ARG A 85 0.15 -4.82 8.14
CA ARG A 85 -0.80 -4.57 9.23
C ARG A 85 -2.25 -4.69 8.77
N TYR A 86 -2.58 -4.23 7.57
CA TYR A 86 -3.91 -4.26 6.98
C TYR A 86 -4.29 -5.63 6.39
N ALA A 87 -3.32 -6.54 6.26
CA ALA A 87 -3.54 -7.88 5.71
C ALA A 87 -4.68 -8.62 6.42
N PHE A 88 -5.62 -9.15 5.63
CA PHE A 88 -6.81 -9.90 6.05
C PHE A 88 -7.74 -9.16 7.03
N ARG A 89 -7.64 -7.83 7.14
CA ARG A 89 -8.47 -7.01 8.03
C ARG A 89 -9.61 -6.26 7.34
N GLY A 90 -9.86 -6.57 6.06
CA GLY A 90 -10.98 -5.98 5.32
C GLY A 90 -10.67 -4.59 4.76
N PHE A 91 -9.43 -4.36 4.34
CA PHE A 91 -9.04 -3.12 3.68
C PHE A 91 -9.25 -3.16 2.16
N VAL A 92 -9.40 -1.98 1.60
CA VAL A 92 -9.31 -1.66 0.18
C VAL A 92 -8.11 -0.75 -0.02
N SER A 93 -7.40 -0.91 -1.12
CA SER A 93 -6.40 0.08 -1.55
C SER A 93 -6.40 0.19 -3.07
N MET A 94 -5.59 1.09 -3.60
CA MET A 94 -5.49 1.32 -5.04
C MET A 94 -4.06 1.18 -5.54
N ALA A 95 -3.93 0.72 -6.77
CA ALA A 95 -2.64 0.67 -7.45
C ALA A 95 -2.78 1.04 -8.93
N SER A 96 -1.74 1.63 -9.49
CA SER A 96 -1.70 2.06 -10.90
C SER A 96 -1.73 0.88 -11.87
N ARG A 97 -2.26 1.10 -13.09
CA ARG A 97 -2.30 0.10 -14.17
C ARG A 97 -0.92 -0.22 -14.79
N SER A 98 0.18 0.19 -14.15
CA SER A 98 1.54 -0.15 -14.58
C SER A 98 1.89 -1.61 -14.26
N LYS A 99 3.01 -2.11 -14.81
CA LYS A 99 3.55 -3.43 -14.47
C LYS A 99 3.90 -3.54 -12.98
N ASP A 100 4.53 -2.52 -12.42
CA ASP A 100 4.88 -2.49 -10.99
C ASP A 100 3.63 -2.42 -10.11
N GLY A 101 2.63 -1.64 -10.54
CA GLY A 101 1.34 -1.59 -9.87
C GLY A 101 0.55 -2.90 -9.95
N GLU A 102 0.69 -3.67 -11.03
CA GLU A 102 0.12 -5.02 -11.15
C GLU A 102 0.77 -6.00 -10.18
N LEU A 103 2.11 -5.97 -10.06
CA LEU A 103 2.84 -6.77 -9.08
C LEU A 103 2.38 -6.46 -7.65
N ILE A 104 2.34 -5.18 -7.27
CA ILE A 104 1.89 -4.76 -5.95
C ILE A 104 0.41 -5.12 -5.74
N ALA A 105 -0.46 -4.89 -6.72
CA ALA A 105 -1.87 -5.25 -6.61
C ALA A 105 -2.07 -6.75 -6.34
N ARG A 106 -1.30 -7.61 -7.02
CA ARG A 106 -1.34 -9.07 -6.79
C ARG A 106 -0.85 -9.43 -5.39
N LEU A 107 0.27 -8.88 -4.97
CA LEU A 107 0.81 -9.09 -3.62
C LEU A 107 -0.20 -8.70 -2.54
N LEU A 108 -0.77 -7.50 -2.63
CA LEU A 108 -1.74 -7.00 -1.66
C LEU A 108 -3.06 -7.81 -1.70
N THR A 109 -3.48 -8.28 -2.88
CA THR A 109 -4.63 -9.19 -3.01
C THR A 109 -4.40 -10.51 -2.30
N LEU A 110 -3.20 -11.09 -2.40
CA LEU A 110 -2.82 -12.31 -1.67
C LEU A 110 -2.79 -12.08 -0.16
N LEU A 111 -2.51 -10.85 0.29
CA LEU A 111 -2.63 -10.42 1.69
C LEU A 111 -4.07 -10.07 2.09
N GLY A 112 -5.08 -10.35 1.24
CA GLY A 112 -6.49 -10.14 1.54
C GLY A 112 -6.99 -8.70 1.43
N ILE A 113 -6.17 -7.79 0.87
CA ILE A 113 -6.57 -6.40 0.59
C ILE A 113 -7.25 -6.35 -0.77
N LYS A 114 -8.45 -5.76 -0.84
CA LYS A 114 -9.14 -5.58 -2.13
C LYS A 114 -8.50 -4.44 -2.90
N MET A 115 -8.07 -4.70 -4.13
CA MET A 115 -7.38 -3.73 -4.94
C MET A 115 -8.30 -3.12 -6.00
N VAL A 116 -8.35 -1.79 -6.03
CA VAL A 116 -8.95 -1.00 -7.12
C VAL A 116 -7.84 -0.56 -8.08
N ARG A 117 -8.11 -0.62 -9.39
CA ARG A 117 -7.12 -0.31 -10.44
C ARG A 117 -7.39 1.07 -11.04
N GLY A 118 -6.57 2.07 -10.70
CA GLY A 118 -6.70 3.44 -11.20
C GLY A 118 -5.36 4.18 -11.22
N SER A 119 -5.23 5.24 -12.01
CA SER A 119 -4.03 6.08 -12.02
C SER A 119 -4.33 7.47 -11.49
N THR A 120 -3.34 8.17 -10.94
CA THR A 120 -3.49 9.56 -10.47
C THR A 120 -3.80 10.53 -11.62
N ARG A 121 -3.42 10.19 -12.86
CA ARG A 121 -3.80 10.94 -14.08
C ARG A 121 -5.22 10.67 -14.56
N HIS A 122 -5.81 9.54 -14.16
CA HIS A 122 -7.15 9.10 -14.53
C HIS A 122 -7.95 8.78 -13.27
N PHE A 123 -7.81 9.60 -12.22
CA PHE A 123 -8.70 9.57 -11.06
C PHE A 123 -10.04 10.19 -11.46
N GLY A 124 -10.73 9.50 -12.37
CA GLY A 124 -12.02 9.91 -12.91
C GLY A 124 -13.19 9.37 -12.10
N PRO A 125 -14.42 9.72 -12.49
CA PRO A 125 -15.65 9.28 -11.84
C PRO A 125 -15.73 7.76 -11.63
N GLU A 126 -15.31 6.97 -12.62
CA GLU A 126 -15.30 5.50 -12.55
C GLU A 126 -14.41 4.96 -11.42
N THR A 127 -13.21 5.54 -11.23
CA THR A 127 -12.29 5.09 -10.17
C THR A 127 -12.86 5.43 -8.80
N LEU A 128 -13.44 6.63 -8.66
CA LEU A 128 -14.12 7.03 -7.42
C LEU A 128 -15.27 6.06 -7.11
N GLU A 129 -16.14 5.77 -8.08
CA GLU A 129 -17.26 4.86 -7.89
C GLU A 129 -16.79 3.45 -7.47
N GLN A 130 -15.74 2.93 -8.10
CA GLN A 130 -15.14 1.65 -7.72
C GLN A 130 -14.61 1.65 -6.28
N ILE A 131 -13.97 2.75 -5.85
CA ILE A 131 -13.50 2.92 -4.46
C ILE A 131 -14.69 2.95 -3.51
N LEU A 132 -15.69 3.80 -3.74
CA LEU A 132 -16.86 3.94 -2.87
C LEU A 132 -17.65 2.63 -2.75
N ASN A 133 -17.81 1.91 -3.85
CA ASN A 133 -18.44 0.57 -3.86
C ASN A 133 -17.58 -0.47 -3.13
N ALA A 134 -16.26 -0.41 -3.27
CA ALA A 134 -15.35 -1.32 -2.58
C ALA A 134 -15.30 -1.08 -1.07
N MET A 135 -15.47 0.16 -0.63
CA MET A 135 -15.48 0.58 0.78
C MET A 135 -16.75 0.17 1.54
N ARG A 136 -17.78 -0.37 0.87
CA ARG A 136 -19.00 -0.86 1.57
C ARG A 136 -18.65 -2.00 2.53
N GLY A 137 -18.50 -1.66 3.83
CA GLY A 137 -18.05 -2.58 4.87
C GLY A 137 -16.55 -2.84 4.89
N ARG A 138 -15.73 -1.94 4.31
CA ARG A 138 -14.26 -2.04 4.24
C ARG A 138 -13.61 -0.68 4.38
N ASP A 139 -12.47 -0.61 5.05
CA ASP A 139 -11.72 0.63 5.18
C ASP A 139 -10.80 0.87 3.98
N LEU A 140 -10.54 2.13 3.64
CA LEU A 140 -9.63 2.50 2.57
C LEU A 140 -8.25 2.84 3.13
N ALA A 141 -7.22 2.11 2.70
CA ALA A 141 -5.82 2.51 2.90
C ALA A 141 -5.38 3.39 1.72
N PHE A 142 -5.09 4.66 2.00
CA PHE A 142 -4.74 5.65 0.97
C PHE A 142 -3.43 6.38 1.28
N ALA A 143 -2.45 6.24 0.39
CA ALA A 143 -1.21 7.01 0.44
C ALA A 143 -1.44 8.41 -0.13
N VAL A 144 -1.30 9.45 0.70
CA VAL A 144 -1.82 10.80 0.39
C VAL A 144 -0.88 11.65 -0.45
N ASP A 145 0.42 11.36 -0.44
CA ASP A 145 1.45 12.04 -1.23
C ASP A 145 1.46 11.60 -2.71
N GLY A 146 0.72 10.53 -3.02
CA GLY A 146 0.55 10.02 -4.37
C GLY A 146 1.82 9.37 -4.95
N PRO A 147 1.73 8.69 -6.10
CA PRO A 147 2.80 7.82 -6.59
C PRO A 147 4.04 8.55 -7.14
N LYS A 148 3.98 9.89 -7.23
CA LYS A 148 5.06 10.74 -7.74
C LYS A 148 5.51 11.79 -6.73
N GLY A 149 4.89 11.81 -5.55
CA GLY A 149 5.16 12.81 -4.54
C GLY A 149 4.77 14.26 -4.93
N PRO A 150 5.47 15.26 -4.37
CA PRO A 150 6.63 15.12 -3.49
C PRO A 150 6.26 14.48 -2.15
N ARG A 151 7.27 13.90 -1.48
CA ARG A 151 7.10 13.25 -0.18
C ARG A 151 6.55 14.25 0.83
N HIS A 152 5.61 13.80 1.66
CA HIS A 152 4.99 14.59 2.72
C HIS A 152 4.14 15.78 2.24
N GLU A 153 3.56 15.70 1.05
CA GLU A 153 2.60 16.69 0.54
C GLU A 153 1.26 16.04 0.21
N VAL A 154 0.21 16.33 0.99
CA VAL A 154 -1.14 15.79 0.78
C VAL A 154 -1.68 16.23 -0.58
N LYS A 155 -2.14 15.26 -1.37
CA LYS A 155 -2.84 15.46 -2.64
C LYS A 155 -4.37 15.47 -2.43
N PRO A 156 -5.13 16.19 -3.27
CA PRO A 156 -6.58 16.37 -3.08
C PRO A 156 -7.41 15.08 -3.25
N GLY A 157 -6.81 13.98 -3.74
CA GLY A 157 -7.54 12.73 -3.98
C GLY A 157 -8.20 12.17 -2.70
N VAL A 158 -7.52 12.25 -1.56
CA VAL A 158 -8.04 11.71 -0.29
C VAL A 158 -9.23 12.52 0.22
N THR A 159 -9.15 13.85 0.19
CA THR A 159 -10.24 14.75 0.63
C THR A 159 -11.43 14.68 -0.33
N TYR A 160 -11.17 14.52 -1.63
CA TYR A 160 -12.23 14.33 -2.62
C TYR A 160 -13.02 13.03 -2.40
N ILE A 161 -12.34 11.91 -2.12
CA ILE A 161 -13.00 10.64 -1.78
C ILE A 161 -13.80 10.79 -0.47
N ALA A 162 -13.21 11.40 0.55
CA ALA A 162 -13.85 11.64 1.85
C ALA A 162 -15.15 12.44 1.69
N HIS A 163 -15.10 13.57 0.97
CA HIS A 163 -16.23 14.43 0.73
C HIS A 163 -17.34 13.72 -0.07
N LYS A 164 -17.00 13.02 -1.15
CA LYS A 164 -17.99 12.33 -2.00
C LYS A 164 -18.57 11.07 -1.34
N GLY A 165 -17.81 10.42 -0.48
CA GLY A 165 -18.20 9.20 0.21
C GLY A 165 -18.81 9.42 1.59
N HIS A 166 -18.80 10.65 2.11
CA HIS A 166 -19.15 10.97 3.51
C HIS A 166 -18.38 10.10 4.51
N TYR A 167 -17.08 9.93 4.28
CA TYR A 167 -16.19 9.15 5.14
C TYR A 167 -15.22 10.07 5.88
N SER A 168 -15.08 9.87 7.19
CA SER A 168 -14.03 10.52 7.96
C SER A 168 -12.66 9.89 7.66
N ILE A 169 -11.62 10.71 7.74
CA ILE A 169 -10.23 10.34 7.46
C ILE A 169 -9.52 10.08 8.80
N ILE A 170 -8.88 8.94 8.94
CA ILE A 170 -8.00 8.63 10.08
C ILE A 170 -6.56 8.83 9.61
N PRO A 171 -5.84 9.86 10.10
CA PRO A 171 -4.42 10.03 9.80
C PRO A 171 -3.61 8.97 10.54
N VAL A 172 -2.63 8.39 9.84
CA VAL A 172 -1.76 7.33 10.35
C VAL A 172 -0.32 7.66 10.02
N ALA A 173 0.54 7.52 11.02
CA ALA A 173 1.98 7.60 10.83
C ALA A 173 2.67 6.39 11.47
N CYS A 174 3.76 5.94 10.85
CA CYS A 174 4.55 4.83 11.35
C CYS A 174 6.02 5.20 11.52
N ASN A 175 6.67 4.47 12.41
CA ASN A 175 8.12 4.44 12.52
C ASN A 175 8.61 3.12 13.09
N ALA A 176 9.90 2.84 12.98
CA ALA A 176 10.55 1.70 13.61
C ALA A 176 11.91 2.10 14.19
N LYS A 177 12.29 1.46 15.30
CA LYS A 177 13.54 1.73 16.01
C LYS A 177 14.76 1.44 15.12
N HIS A 178 14.75 0.27 14.48
CA HIS A 178 15.74 -0.13 13.48
C HIS A 178 15.02 -0.44 12.17
N LYS A 179 15.46 0.21 11.09
CA LYS A 179 14.87 0.09 9.76
C LYS A 179 15.90 0.32 8.66
N PHE A 180 15.67 -0.33 7.53
CA PHE A 180 16.36 -0.06 6.28
C PHE A 180 15.54 0.95 5.48
N VAL A 181 16.19 1.98 4.93
CA VAL A 181 15.54 3.06 4.18
C VAL A 181 16.05 3.07 2.73
N PHE A 182 15.13 3.10 1.77
CA PHE A 182 15.44 3.21 0.35
C PHE A 182 15.73 4.66 -0.04
N HIS A 183 16.91 5.19 0.33
CA HIS A 183 17.31 6.58 0.07
C HIS A 183 17.36 7.01 -1.41
N LYS A 184 17.41 6.05 -2.34
CA LYS A 184 17.38 6.33 -3.79
C LYS A 184 15.96 6.49 -4.34
N SER A 185 14.94 6.10 -3.57
CA SER A 185 13.53 6.28 -3.95
C SER A 185 13.03 7.64 -3.49
N TRP A 186 12.18 8.29 -4.28
CA TRP A 186 11.64 9.61 -3.95
C TRP A 186 10.84 9.62 -2.63
N ASP A 187 10.22 8.50 -2.30
CA ASP A 187 9.36 8.34 -1.11
C ASP A 187 10.14 7.94 0.14
N HIS A 188 11.41 7.55 0.02
CA HIS A 188 12.19 6.98 1.13
C HIS A 188 11.43 5.87 1.87
N MET A 189 10.74 4.99 1.14
CA MET A 189 10.14 3.79 1.73
C MET A 189 11.12 3.08 2.65
N TRP A 190 10.60 2.50 3.72
CA TRP A 190 11.43 1.85 4.72
C TRP A 190 10.82 0.53 5.16
N PHE A 191 11.68 -0.40 5.58
CA PHE A 191 11.28 -1.68 6.17
C PHE A 191 11.95 -1.84 7.53
N PRO A 192 11.20 -2.21 8.58
CA PRO A 192 11.77 -2.48 9.89
C PRO A 192 12.69 -3.70 9.79
N ILE A 193 13.87 -3.67 10.41
CA ILE A 193 14.76 -4.84 10.46
C ILE A 193 14.11 -5.95 11.32
N PRO A 194 14.30 -7.26 11.05
CA PRO A 194 13.79 -8.33 11.91
C PRO A 194 14.03 -8.08 13.40
N PHE A 195 13.05 -8.44 14.24
CA PHE A 195 13.09 -8.26 15.70
C PHE A 195 13.11 -6.81 16.19
N SER A 196 12.99 -5.83 15.28
CA SER A 196 12.84 -4.43 15.63
C SER A 196 11.47 -4.16 16.27
N LYS A 197 11.41 -3.04 17.00
CA LYS A 197 10.14 -2.46 17.47
C LYS A 197 9.64 -1.48 16.43
N ALA A 198 8.35 -1.50 16.16
CA ALA A 198 7.69 -0.52 15.31
C ALA A 198 6.50 0.09 16.03
N VAL A 199 6.21 1.35 15.72
CA VAL A 199 5.06 2.07 16.24
C VAL A 199 4.16 2.45 15.06
N ILE A 200 2.86 2.25 15.25
CA ILE A 200 1.82 2.76 14.36
C ILE A 200 0.98 3.68 15.23
N ILE A 201 0.89 4.95 14.86
CA ILE A 201 0.08 5.94 15.56
C ILE A 201 -1.12 6.28 14.67
N CYS A 202 -2.33 6.06 15.19
CA CYS A 202 -3.56 6.53 14.59
C CYS A 202 -4.03 7.79 15.33
N GLY A 203 -4.24 8.88 14.59
CA GLY A 203 -4.81 10.10 15.14
C GLY A 203 -6.34 10.10 15.12
N GLU A 204 -6.90 11.24 15.50
CA GLU A 204 -8.34 11.46 15.51
C GLU A 204 -8.97 11.41 14.12
N PRO A 205 -10.21 10.89 13.97
CA PRO A 205 -10.98 11.07 12.76
C PRO A 205 -11.16 12.56 12.44
N ILE A 206 -10.77 12.95 11.23
CA ILE A 206 -10.99 14.28 10.69
C ILE A 206 -12.02 14.22 9.56
N GLU A 207 -12.83 15.26 9.44
CA GLU A 207 -13.72 15.44 8.30
C GLU A 207 -12.93 15.93 7.06
N PHE A 208 -13.58 15.96 5.91
CA PHE A 208 -12.91 16.24 4.62
C PHE A 208 -12.29 17.65 4.50
N ASP A 209 -12.75 18.59 5.32
CA ASP A 209 -12.29 19.98 5.42
C ASP A 209 -11.27 20.21 6.56
N GLY A 210 -10.95 19.16 7.33
CA GLY A 210 -9.92 19.21 8.36
C GLY A 210 -8.50 19.36 7.80
N ASP A 211 -7.58 19.85 8.63
CA ASP A 211 -6.16 20.04 8.28
C ASP A 211 -5.38 18.72 8.31
N LEU A 212 -5.62 17.88 7.29
CA LEU A 212 -4.99 16.56 7.15
C LEU A 212 -3.45 16.65 7.07
N GLN A 213 -2.93 17.67 6.38
CA GLN A 213 -1.49 17.88 6.22
C GLN A 213 -0.82 18.05 7.59
N ARG A 214 -1.36 18.95 8.43
CA ARG A 214 -0.85 19.18 9.78
C ARG A 214 -0.97 17.93 10.64
N SER A 215 -2.13 17.26 10.64
CA SER A 215 -2.34 16.05 11.45
C SER A 215 -1.32 14.95 11.11
N LEU A 216 -1.09 14.68 9.82
CA LEU A 216 -0.11 13.69 9.39
C LEU A 216 1.33 14.08 9.76
N GLN A 217 1.68 15.36 9.67
CA GLN A 217 3.00 15.83 10.06
C GLN A 217 3.22 15.70 11.57
N THR A 218 2.23 16.09 12.39
CA THR A 218 2.28 15.94 13.85
C THR A 218 2.45 14.48 14.25
N LEU A 219 1.64 13.58 13.70
CA LEU A 219 1.76 12.14 13.97
C LEU A 219 3.12 11.59 13.52
N LYS A 220 3.67 12.10 12.40
CA LYS A 220 4.98 11.66 11.93
C LYS A 220 6.09 12.03 12.92
N ASN A 221 6.08 13.25 13.41
CA ASN A 221 7.05 13.71 14.42
C ASN A 221 6.93 12.87 15.70
N GLN A 222 5.70 12.64 16.18
CA GLN A 222 5.45 11.76 17.34
C GLN A 222 5.99 10.34 17.13
N ALA A 223 5.76 9.74 15.95
CA ALA A 223 6.27 8.41 15.63
C ALA A 223 7.81 8.39 15.56
N GLN A 224 8.44 9.46 15.09
CA GLN A 224 9.89 9.60 15.05
C GLN A 224 10.50 9.69 16.45
N GLU A 225 9.88 10.50 17.32
CA GLU A 225 10.32 10.72 18.70
C GLU A 225 10.08 9.50 19.63
N PHE A 226 9.13 8.64 19.28
CA PHE A 226 8.72 7.49 20.10
C PHE A 226 9.85 6.53 20.52
N PHE A 227 10.93 6.43 19.74
CA PHE A 227 12.08 5.56 20.03
C PHE A 227 13.34 6.33 20.46
N LEU A 228 13.24 7.64 20.68
CA LEU A 228 14.36 8.47 21.16
C LEU A 228 14.52 8.42 22.69
N PHE A 229 13.56 7.83 23.40
CA PHE A 229 13.55 7.58 24.84
C PHE A 229 13.50 6.07 25.12
#